data_AF-A0A7G9LQL8-F1
#
_entry.id   AF-A0A7G9LQL8-F1
#
_cell.length_a   1.000
_cell.length_b   1.000
_cell.length_c   1.000
_cell.angle_alpha   90.00
_cell.angle_beta   90.00
_cell.angle_gamma   90.00
#
_symmetry.space_group_name_H-M   'P 1'
#
loop_
_entity.id
_entity.type
_entity.pdbx_description
1 polymer ?
#
loop_
_entity_poly.entity_id
_entity_poly.type
_entity_poly.pdbx_seq_one_letter_code
_entity_poly.pdbx_strand_id
1 'polypeptide(L)'
;MILKKIIIKDQKELYRHKNYLLGLDLEFNSTKKEYSNSSEISFDNLFEITEFLKNHNFSYTMMEEKITDFKKQILAKYKTLQVDSNNIFIVEKNSENKIYLLNQIKTV
;
A
#
# COMPACT_ATOMS: atom_id res chain seq x y z
N MET A 1 4.89 8.76 -11.80
CA MET A 1 4.74 7.30 -11.63
C MET A 1 3.34 6.88 -12.05
N ILE A 2 3.17 5.70 -12.67
CA ILE A 2 1.84 5.10 -12.89
C ILE A 2 1.65 4.01 -11.84
N LEU A 3 0.56 4.08 -11.09
CA LEU A 3 0.19 3.11 -10.06
C LEU A 3 -1.00 2.29 -10.56
N LYS A 4 -0.90 0.96 -10.55
CA LYS A 4 -2.09 0.12 -10.68
C LYS A 4 -2.85 0.14 -9.36
N LYS A 5 -4.10 0.57 -9.43
CA LYS A 5 -4.97 0.71 -8.27
C LYS A 5 -6.17 -0.21 -8.40
N ILE A 6 -6.40 -1.01 -7.38
CA ILE A 6 -7.66 -1.73 -7.20
C ILE A 6 -8.58 -0.88 -6.34
N ILE A 7 -9.85 -0.79 -6.75
CA ILE A 7 -10.89 -0.10 -6.00
C ILE A 7 -12.03 -1.07 -5.78
N ILE A 8 -12.43 -1.22 -4.52
CA ILE A 8 -13.56 -2.03 -4.11
C ILE A 8 -14.49 -1.10 -3.33
N LYS A 9 -15.70 -0.86 -3.85
CA LYS A 9 -16.69 -0.04 -3.14
C LYS A 9 -17.11 -0.74 -1.85
N ASP A 10 -17.47 0.05 -0.84
CA ASP A 10 -17.92 -0.48 0.45
C ASP A 10 -19.06 -1.49 0.27
N GLN A 11 -18.87 -2.67 0.85
CA GLN A 11 -19.81 -3.77 0.91
C GLN A 11 -19.82 -4.30 2.35
N LYS A 12 -21.01 -4.42 2.94
CA LYS A 12 -21.16 -4.78 4.37
C LYS A 12 -20.42 -6.06 4.77
N GLU A 13 -20.36 -7.04 3.87
CA GLU A 13 -19.65 -8.29 4.10
C GLU A 13 -18.13 -8.14 4.01
N LEU A 14 -17.64 -7.28 3.11
CA LEU A 14 -16.22 -6.99 2.94
C LEU A 14 -15.58 -6.43 4.21
N TYR A 15 -16.35 -5.67 5.02
CA TYR A 15 -15.91 -5.19 6.34
C TYR A 15 -15.50 -6.32 7.30
N ARG A 16 -16.11 -7.50 7.19
CA ARG A 16 -15.73 -8.67 8.01
C ARG A 16 -14.32 -9.16 7.70
N HIS A 17 -13.81 -8.82 6.52
CA HIS A 17 -12.49 -9.20 6.03
C HIS A 17 -11.49 -8.03 6.08
N LYS A 18 -11.80 -6.93 6.78
CA LYS A 18 -10.96 -5.71 6.81
C LYS A 18 -9.49 -5.98 7.20
N ASN A 19 -9.24 -6.88 8.15
CA ASN A 19 -7.88 -7.18 8.61
C ASN A 19 -7.10 -7.99 7.56
N TYR A 20 -7.79 -8.88 6.86
CA TYR A 20 -7.21 -9.65 5.75
C TYR A 20 -6.86 -8.72 4.59
N LEU A 21 -7.79 -7.84 4.20
CA LEU A 21 -7.57 -6.83 3.16
C LEU A 21 -6.44 -5.87 3.53
N LEU A 22 -6.37 -5.45 4.79
CA LEU A 22 -5.27 -4.62 5.29
C LEU A 22 -3.92 -5.34 5.19
N GLY A 23 -3.88 -6.64 5.46
CA GLY A 23 -2.69 -7.47 5.28
C GLY A 23 -2.22 -7.58 3.82
N LEU A 24 -3.13 -7.35 2.87
CA LEU A 24 -2.86 -7.32 1.43
C LEU A 24 -2.68 -5.88 0.89
N ASP A 25 -2.35 -4.93 1.75
CA ASP A 25 -2.14 -3.50 1.43
C ASP A 25 -3.39 -2.77 0.90
N LEU A 26 -4.60 -3.21 1.28
CA LEU A 26 -5.84 -2.49 1.02
C LEU A 26 -6.34 -1.77 2.25
N GLU A 27 -6.44 -0.45 2.13
CA GLU A 27 -6.91 0.43 3.19
C GLU A 27 -8.31 0.96 2.87
N PHE A 28 -9.16 1.06 3.89
CA PHE A 28 -10.48 1.68 3.76
C PHE A 28 -10.38 3.21 3.80
N ASN A 29 -10.82 3.85 2.73
CA ASN A 29 -11.01 5.30 2.69
C ASN A 29 -12.42 5.65 3.16
N SER A 30 -12.54 6.19 4.37
CA SER A 30 -13.84 6.55 4.96
C SER A 30 -14.58 7.66 4.21
N THR A 31 -13.84 8.58 3.57
CA THR A 31 -14.43 9.68 2.79
C THR A 31 -15.07 9.18 1.50
N LYS A 32 -14.39 8.27 0.79
CA LYS A 32 -14.86 7.71 -0.48
C LYS A 32 -15.71 6.46 -0.34
N LYS A 33 -15.69 5.84 0.85
CA LYS A 33 -16.31 4.53 1.14
C LYS A 33 -15.84 3.44 0.16
N GLU A 34 -14.52 3.29 0.07
CA GLU A 34 -13.89 2.28 -0.80
C GLU A 34 -12.63 1.72 -0.14
N TYR A 35 -12.31 0.47 -0.43
CA TYR A 35 -10.99 -0.11 -0.18
C TYR A 35 -10.11 0.11 -1.41
N SER A 36 -8.88 0.56 -1.19
CA SER A 36 -7.90 0.69 -2.27
C SER A 36 -6.47 0.60 -1.75
N ASN A 37 -5.53 0.26 -2.62
CA ASN A 37 -4.11 0.31 -2.29
C ASN A 37 -3.59 1.75 -2.29
N SER A 38 -2.80 2.08 -1.27
CA SER A 38 -2.15 3.38 -1.08
C SER A 38 -0.75 3.42 -1.73
N SER A 39 -0.18 2.26 -2.05
CA SER A 39 1.12 2.08 -2.70
C SER A 39 1.10 1.01 -3.77
N GLU A 40 2.24 0.82 -4.44
CA GLU A 40 2.41 -0.17 -5.48
C GLU A 40 2.20 -1.56 -4.90
N ILE A 41 1.18 -2.26 -5.40
CA ILE A 41 0.82 -3.58 -4.91
C ILE A 41 1.74 -4.63 -5.51
N SER A 42 2.20 -5.58 -4.69
CA SER A 42 2.97 -6.72 -5.18
C SER A 42 2.11 -7.60 -6.09
N PHE A 43 2.75 -8.37 -6.98
CA PHE A 43 2.02 -9.32 -7.82
C PHE A 43 1.26 -10.35 -6.98
N ASP A 44 1.91 -10.88 -5.94
CA ASP A 44 1.33 -11.89 -5.05
C ASP A 44 0.09 -11.35 -4.33
N ASN A 45 0.19 -10.16 -3.73
CA ASN A 45 -0.95 -9.53 -3.06
C ASN A 45 -2.08 -9.24 -4.07
N LEU A 46 -1.75 -8.75 -5.26
CA LEU A 46 -2.75 -8.47 -6.29
C LEU A 46 -3.47 -9.75 -6.72
N PHE A 47 -2.74 -10.84 -6.95
CA PHE A 47 -3.31 -12.13 -7.29
C PHE A 47 -4.25 -12.62 -6.18
N GLU A 48 -3.78 -12.65 -4.94
CA GLU A 48 -4.55 -13.09 -3.78
C GLU A 48 -5.82 -12.26 -3.56
N ILE A 49 -5.74 -10.94 -3.68
CA ILE A 49 -6.93 -10.07 -3.63
C ILE A 49 -7.91 -10.44 -4.75
N THR A 50 -7.43 -10.56 -5.99
CA THR A 50 -8.34 -10.84 -7.11
C THR A 50 -9.05 -12.18 -6.97
N GLU A 51 -8.36 -13.21 -6.48
CA GLU A 51 -8.97 -14.52 -6.22
C GLU A 51 -9.95 -14.46 -5.05
N PHE A 52 -9.60 -13.77 -3.96
CA PHE A 52 -10.51 -13.54 -2.84
C PHE A 52 -11.80 -12.86 -3.30
N LEU A 53 -11.70 -11.77 -4.07
CA LEU A 53 -12.85 -11.03 -4.54
C LEU A 53 -13.74 -11.86 -5.47
N LYS A 54 -13.15 -12.67 -6.36
CA LYS A 54 -13.89 -13.59 -7.22
C LYS A 54 -14.63 -14.66 -6.41
N ASN A 55 -13.94 -15.30 -5.46
CA ASN A 55 -14.51 -16.38 -4.65
C ASN A 55 -15.71 -15.92 -3.80
N HIS A 56 -15.71 -14.64 -3.41
CA HIS A 56 -16.80 -14.02 -2.66
C HIS A 56 -17.78 -13.20 -3.52
N ASN A 57 -17.63 -13.22 -4.86
CA ASN A 57 -18.44 -12.44 -5.80
C ASN A 57 -18.47 -10.91 -5.50
N PHE A 58 -17.37 -10.38 -4.98
CA PHE A 58 -17.21 -8.94 -4.73
C PHE A 58 -16.83 -8.21 -6.02
N SER A 59 -17.50 -7.09 -6.28
CA SER A 59 -17.23 -6.26 -7.46
C SER A 59 -16.06 -5.32 -7.20
N TYR A 60 -15.14 -5.24 -8.15
CA TYR A 60 -13.97 -4.37 -8.07
C TYR A 60 -13.62 -3.78 -9.44
N THR A 61 -12.89 -2.68 -9.43
CA THR A 61 -12.35 -2.06 -10.65
C THR A 61 -10.85 -1.88 -10.53
N MET A 62 -10.15 -2.15 -11.62
CA MET A 62 -8.73 -1.84 -11.76
C MET A 62 -8.58 -0.54 -12.55
N MET A 63 -7.77 0.38 -12.05
CA MET A 63 -7.46 1.61 -12.75
C MET A 63 -5.99 1.94 -12.67
N GLU A 64 -5.51 2.72 -13.64
CA GLU A 64 -4.17 3.30 -13.59
C GLU A 64 -4.26 4.73 -13.05
N GLU A 65 -3.56 4.99 -11.93
CA GLU A 65 -3.45 6.32 -11.35
C GLU A 65 -2.09 6.92 -11.70
N LYS A 66 -2.09 8.00 -12.48
CA LYS A 66 -0.88 8.76 -12.76
C LYS A 66 -0.60 9.70 -11.60
N ILE A 67 0.40 9.36 -10.79
CA ILE A 67 0.90 10.20 -9.71
C ILE A 67 1.97 11.14 -10.29
N THR A 68 1.63 12.43 -10.37
CA THR A 68 2.52 13.50 -10.83
C THR A 68 3.27 14.17 -9.68
N ASP A 69 2.65 14.26 -8.50
CA ASP A 69 3.25 14.83 -7.29
C ASP A 69 4.47 14.00 -6.83
N PHE A 70 5.64 14.63 -6.78
CA PHE A 70 6.89 13.95 -6.44
C PHE A 70 6.89 13.36 -5.02
N LYS A 71 6.34 14.07 -4.02
CA LYS A 71 6.28 13.57 -2.63
C LYS A 71 5.40 12.33 -2.56
N LYS A 72 4.26 12.32 -3.26
CA LYS A 72 3.39 11.15 -3.35
C LYS A 72 4.07 9.97 -4.04
N GLN A 73 4.89 10.22 -5.06
CA GLN A 73 5.67 9.17 -5.72
C GLN A 73 6.67 8.52 -4.74
N ILE A 74 7.34 9.31 -3.89
CA ILE A 74 8.24 8.78 -2.86
C ILE A 74 7.46 7.92 -1.86
N LEU A 75 6.34 8.42 -1.32
CA LEU A 75 5.53 7.68 -0.34
C LEU A 75 4.91 6.38 -0.90
N ALA A 76 4.63 6.36 -2.21
CA ALA A 76 4.10 5.18 -2.89
C ALA A 76 5.17 4.09 -3.09
N LYS A 77 6.44 4.45 -3.24
CA LYS A 77 7.53 3.51 -3.54
C LYS A 77 8.34 3.08 -2.32
N TYR A 78 8.53 3.96 -1.35
CA TYR A 78 9.46 3.76 -0.26
C TYR A 78 8.74 3.72 1.09
N LYS A 79 9.31 2.98 2.04
CA LYS A 79 8.92 2.97 3.45
C LYS A 79 10.14 3.20 4.32
N THR A 80 9.92 3.66 5.54
CA THR A 80 10.96 3.78 6.56
C THR A 80 10.93 2.58 7.50
N LEU A 81 12.12 2.09 7.87
CA LEU A 81 12.30 1.09 8.92
C LEU A 81 13.21 1.69 9.98
N GLN A 82 12.69 1.87 11.19
CA GLN A 82 13.50 2.33 12.31
C GLN A 82 14.25 1.15 12.92
N VAL A 83 15.57 1.26 13.01
CA VAL A 83 16.45 0.21 13.57
C VAL A 83 16.72 0.46 15.03
N ASP A 84 16.99 1.72 15.37
CA ASP A 84 17.20 2.19 16.74
C ASP A 84 16.79 3.67 16.86
N SER A 85 17.16 4.31 17.96
CA SER A 85 16.81 5.72 18.22
C SER A 85 17.40 6.71 17.22
N ASN A 86 18.48 6.33 16.52
CA ASN A 86 19.27 7.23 15.68
C ASN A 86 19.27 6.78 14.21
N ASN A 87 18.96 5.52 13.92
CA ASN A 87 19.10 4.93 12.60
C ASN A 87 17.75 4.61 11.95
N ILE A 88 17.51 5.23 10.78
CA ILE A 88 16.33 4.98 9.94
C ILE A 88 16.80 4.48 8.57
N PHE A 89 16.32 3.33 8.14
CA PHE A 89 16.46 2.88 6.75
C PHE A 89 15.31 3.40 5.89
N ILE A 90 15.64 3.85 4.68
CA ILE A 90 14.68 3.99 3.59
C ILE A 90 14.84 2.76 2.70
N VAL A 91 13.74 2.02 2.54
CA VAL A 91 13.70 0.80 1.72
C VAL A 91 12.58 0.92 0.70
N GLU A 92 12.73 0.25 -0.45
CA GLU A 92 11.62 0.08 -1.39
C GLU A 92 10.54 -0.81 -0.76
N LYS A 93 9.27 -0.53 -1.04
CA LYS A 93 8.16 -1.33 -0.50
C LYS A 93 8.13 -2.74 -1.09
N ASN A 94 8.52 -2.89 -2.35
CA ASN A 94 8.49 -4.14 -3.12
C ASN A 94 9.87 -4.78 -3.31
N SER A 95 10.86 -4.32 -2.54
CA SER A 95 12.20 -4.88 -2.58
C SER A 95 12.79 -4.85 -1.17
N GLU A 96 13.48 -5.92 -0.78
CA GLU A 96 14.27 -5.92 0.45
C GLU A 96 15.56 -5.08 0.34
N ASN A 97 15.78 -4.45 -0.82
CA ASN A 97 16.91 -3.57 -1.03
C ASN A 97 16.86 -2.38 -0.07
N LYS A 98 17.84 -2.33 0.83
CA LYS A 98 18.10 -1.18 1.70
C LYS A 98 18.81 -0.11 0.88
N ILE A 99 18.20 1.05 0.77
CA ILE A 99 18.68 2.07 -0.17
C ILE A 99 19.50 3.13 0.55
N TYR A 100 19.01 3.59 1.70
CA TYR A 100 19.68 4.64 2.47
C TYR A 100 19.57 4.41 3.97
N LEU A 101 20.67 4.67 4.68
CA LEU A 101 20.71 4.79 6.13
C LEU A 101 20.80 6.28 6.50
N LEU A 102 19.82 6.77 7.25
CA LEU A 102 19.86 8.07 7.89
C LEU A 102 20.30 7.89 9.34
N ASN A 103 21.44 8.46 9.70
CA ASN A 103 21.89 8.56 11.08
C ASN A 103 21.55 9.96 11.63
N GLN A 104 20.61 10.02 12.57
CA GLN A 104 20.26 11.22 13.31
C GLN A 104 21.28 11.41 14.44
N ILE A 105 22.49 11.87 14.09
CA ILE A 105 23.43 12.35 15.11
C ILE A 105 22.82 13.63 15.67
N LYS A 106 22.33 13.59 16.92
CA LYS A 106 22.04 14.81 17.67
C LYS A 106 23.38 15.48 17.95
N THR A 107 23.76 16.47 17.15
CA THR A 107 24.73 17.47 17.59
C THR A 107 24.11 18.19 18.78
N VAL A 108 24.61 17.88 19.97
CA VAL A 108 24.37 18.61 21.22
C VAL A 108 25.09 19.94 21.14
#